data_AF-A0A3M1EUH0-F1
#
_entry.id   AF-A0A3M1EUH0-F1
#
_cell.length_a   1.000
_cell.length_b   1.000
_cell.length_c   1.000
_cell.angle_alpha   90.00
_cell.angle_beta   90.00
_cell.angle_gamma   90.00
#
_symmetry.space_group_name_H-M   'P 1'
#
loop_
_entity.id
_entity.type
_entity.pdbx_description
1 polymer ?
#
loop_
_entity_poly.entity_id
_entity_poly.type
_entity_poly.pdbx_seq_one_letter_code
_entity_poly.pdbx_strand_id
1 'polypeptide(L)' 'MFHEILKLVRAGFSGQAAREYVADVIRHHRIQATPGYRAAAQQVHDRLAGWGLDAELLSFPANEATHFWSMPMFQE' A
#
# COMPACT_ATOMS: atom_id res chain seq x y z
N MET A 1 -22.23 11.45 -17.58
CA MET A 1 -21.67 11.36 -16.21
C MET A 1 -20.32 10.64 -16.19
N PHE A 2 -20.24 9.38 -16.63
CA PHE A 2 -18.98 8.61 -16.64
C PHE A 2 -17.84 9.28 -17.43
N HIS A 3 -18.11 9.75 -18.66
CA HIS A 3 -17.09 10.36 -19.51
C HIS A 3 -16.45 11.63 -18.91
N GLU A 4 -17.24 12.44 -18.19
CA GLU A 4 -16.73 13.65 -17.53
C GLU A 4 -15.83 13.32 -16.34
N ILE A 5 -16.23 12.33 -15.52
CA ILE A 5 -15.40 11.84 -14.40
C ILE A 5 -14.09 11.26 -14.95
N LEU A 6 -14.16 10.45 -15.99
CA LEU A 6 -12.97 9.87 -16.61
C LEU A 6 -12.01 10.94 -17.16
N LYS A 7 -12.56 12.02 -17.74
CA LYS A 7 -11.77 13.15 -18.23
C LYS A 7 -11.04 13.86 -17.09
N LEU A 8 -11.73 14.13 -15.98
CA LEU A 8 -11.15 14.75 -14.78
C LEU A 8 -10.04 13.87 -14.18
N VAL A 9 -10.31 12.58 -14.03
CA VAL A 9 -9.32 11.60 -13.54
C VAL A 9 -8.08 11.58 -14.43
N ARG A 10 -8.25 11.48 -15.75
CA ARG A 10 -7.13 11.49 -16.70
C ARG A 10 -6.31 12.78 -16.64
N ALA A 11 -6.96 13.93 -16.46
CA ALA A 11 -6.27 15.21 -16.32
C ALA A 11 -5.45 15.31 -15.03
N GLY A 12 -5.87 14.62 -13.97
CA GLY A 12 -5.12 14.55 -12.70
C GLY A 12 -4.01 13.49 -12.66
N PHE A 13 -3.94 12.59 -13.63
CA PHE A 13 -2.91 11.55 -13.67
C PHE A 13 -1.55 12.13 -14.05
N SER A 14 -0.54 11.90 -13.19
CA SER A 14 0.85 12.26 -13.45
C SER A 14 1.74 11.03 -13.42
N GLY A 15 2.32 10.67 -14.57
CA GLY A 15 3.28 9.57 -14.66
C GLY A 15 4.55 9.81 -13.84
N GLN A 16 4.97 11.08 -13.73
CA GLN A 16 6.10 11.46 -12.89
C GLN A 16 5.81 11.22 -11.41
N ALA A 17 4.64 11.66 -10.92
CA ALA A 17 4.24 11.43 -9.53
C ALA A 17 4.14 9.92 -9.24
N ALA A 18 3.56 9.14 -10.16
CA ALA A 18 3.50 7.69 -10.02
C ALA A 18 4.89 7.06 -9.87
N ARG A 19 5.86 7.48 -10.70
CA ARG A 19 7.25 7.02 -10.60
C ARG A 19 7.89 7.38 -9.26
N GLU A 20 7.67 8.61 -8.79
CA GLU A 20 8.19 9.10 -7.51
C GLU A 20 7.61 8.31 -6.33
N TYR A 21 6.32 8.00 -6.34
CA TYR A 21 5.68 7.17 -5.31
C TYR A 21 6.27 5.76 -5.27
N VAL A 22 6.53 5.15 -6.43
CA VAL A 22 7.23 3.85 -6.47
C VAL A 22 8.65 4.00 -5.94
N ALA A 23 9.39 5.01 -6.39
CA ALA A 23 10.77 5.26 -5.96
C ALA A 23 10.90 5.48 -4.44
N ASP A 24 9.88 6.07 -3.82
CA ASP A 24 9.79 6.25 -2.37
C ASP A 24 9.58 4.92 -1.64
N VAL A 25 8.61 4.12 -2.09
CA VAL A 25 8.22 2.87 -1.41
C VAL A 25 9.28 1.79 -1.54
N ILE A 26 9.99 1.71 -2.68
CA ILE A 26 11.00 0.67 -2.92
C ILE A 26 12.28 0.86 -2.09
N ARG A 27 12.42 1.97 -1.34
CA ARG A 27 13.54 2.17 -0.40
C ARG A 27 13.47 1.22 0.80
N HIS A 28 12.30 0.64 1.04
CA HIS A 28 12.09 -0.35 2.08
C HIS A 28 12.13 -1.76 1.49
N HIS A 29 12.77 -2.71 2.17
CA HIS A 29 12.63 -4.11 1.79
C HIS A 29 11.18 -4.56 2.03
N ARG A 30 10.59 -5.26 1.05
CA ARG A 30 9.19 -5.70 1.11
C ARG A 30 9.03 -7.19 1.40
N ILE A 31 9.98 -7.75 2.16
CA ILE A 31 9.84 -9.09 2.74
C ILE A 31 8.74 -9.02 3.80
N GLN A 32 7.73 -9.87 3.72
CA GLN A 32 6.64 -9.91 4.70
C GLN A 32 7.18 -10.15 6.12
N ALA A 33 6.44 -9.74 7.15
CA ALA A 33 6.81 -9.86 8.57
C ALA A 33 8.01 -9.01 9.05
N THR A 34 8.58 -8.17 8.16
CA THR A 34 9.81 -7.44 8.48
C THR A 34 9.56 -5.96 8.80
N PRO A 35 10.46 -5.29 9.57
CA PRO A 35 10.33 -3.88 9.88
C PRO A 35 10.20 -2.98 8.64
N GLY A 36 10.94 -3.26 7.57
CA GLY A 36 10.85 -2.53 6.29
C GLY A 36 9.48 -2.63 5.64
N TYR A 37 8.81 -3.79 5.68
CA TYR A 37 7.46 -3.93 5.16
C TYR A 37 6.46 -3.07 5.95
N ARG A 38 6.56 -3.07 7.29
CA ARG A 38 5.73 -2.23 8.16
C ARG A 38 5.99 -0.74 7.94
N ALA A 39 7.25 -0.35 7.77
CA ALA A 39 7.64 1.03 7.47
C ALA A 39 7.10 1.52 6.12
N ALA A 40 7.11 0.66 5.09
CA ALA A 40 6.50 0.98 3.80
C ALA A 40 4.98 1.18 3.92
N ALA A 41 4.29 0.33 4.69
CA ALA A 41 2.86 0.47 4.93
C ALA A 41 2.51 1.76 5.69
N GLN A 42 3.28 2.09 6.74
CA GLN A 42 3.14 3.34 7.49
C GLN A 42 3.34 4.57 6.59
N GLN A 43 4.37 4.56 5.73
CA GLN A 43 4.63 5.66 4.81
C GLN A 43 3.46 5.90 3.84
N VAL A 44 2.83 4.83 3.35
CA VAL A 44 1.66 4.94 2.47
C VAL A 44 0.45 5.46 3.25
N HIS A 45 0.22 4.95 4.46
CA HIS A 45 -0.83 5.43 5.35
C HIS A 45 -0.71 6.94 5.59
N ASP A 46 0.48 7.41 5.99
CA ASP A 46 0.71 8.83 6.31
C ASP A 46 0.53 9.73 5.08
N ARG A 47 0.90 9.23 3.88
CA ARG A 47 0.67 9.92 2.60
C ARG A 47 -0.83 10.09 2.33
N LEU A 48 -1.61 9.03 2.48
CA LEU A 48 -3.06 9.04 2.25
C LEU A 48 -3.77 9.94 3.25
N ALA A 49 -3.41 9.83 4.53
CA ALA A 49 -3.92 10.71 5.59
C ALA A 49 -3.57 12.19 5.32
N GLY A 50 -2.34 12.45 4.85
CA GLY A 50 -1.91 13.80 4.44
C GLY A 50 -2.68 14.38 3.25
N TRP A 51 -3.32 13.54 2.43
CA TRP A 51 -4.25 13.96 1.37
C TRP A 51 -5.69 14.11 1.85
N GLY A 52 -5.96 13.87 3.15
CA GLY A 52 -7.29 13.92 3.73
C GLY A 52 -8.15 12.69 3.40
N LEU A 53 -7.53 11.58 2.99
CA LEU A 53 -8.23 10.32 2.78
C LEU A 53 -8.37 9.57 4.11
N ASP A 54 -9.52 8.95 4.29
CA ASP A 54 -9.73 7.99 5.37
C ASP A 54 -8.93 6.71 5.05
N ALA A 55 -7.90 6.46 5.84
CA ALA A 55 -6.96 5.36 5.65
C ALA A 55 -6.76 4.64 6.99
N GLU A 56 -6.78 3.31 6.94
CA GLU A 56 -6.58 2.45 8.10
C GLU A 56 -5.36 1.54 7.88
N LEU A 57 -4.50 1.46 8.89
CA LEU A 57 -3.39 0.51 8.90
C LEU A 57 -3.80 -0.72 9.71
N LEU A 58 -4.00 -1.84 9.01
CA LEU A 58 -4.34 -3.13 9.62
C LEU A 58 -3.07 -3.90 10.00
N SER A 59 -3.08 -4.53 11.17
CA SER A 59 -2.01 -5.42 11.67
C SER A 59 -2.64 -6.69 12.25
N PHE A 60 -2.05 -7.83 11.92
CA PHE A 60 -2.53 -9.16 12.27
C PHE A 60 -1.37 -10.04 12.77
N PRO A 61 -1.39 -10.60 13.97
CA PRO A 61 -0.26 -11.37 14.47
C PRO A 61 0.11 -12.57 13.56
N ALA A 62 1.38 -12.97 13.61
CA ALA A 62 1.84 -14.20 12.99
C ALA A 62 0.95 -15.41 13.35
N ASN A 63 0.56 -16.17 12.33
CA ASN A 63 -0.26 -17.36 12.51
C ASN A 63 0.31 -18.51 11.69
N GLU A 64 0.87 -19.49 12.39
CA GLU A 64 1.46 -20.68 11.79
C GLU A 64 0.46 -21.83 11.63
N ALA A 65 -0.73 -21.73 12.24
CA ALA A 65 -1.71 -22.81 12.29
C ALA A 65 -2.62 -22.82 11.06
N THR A 66 -2.94 -21.65 10.52
CA THR A 66 -3.87 -21.52 9.40
C THR A 66 -3.16 -21.76 8.08
N HIS A 67 -3.83 -22.43 7.15
CA HIS A 67 -3.34 -22.65 5.80
C HIS A 67 -4.41 -22.22 4.81
N PHE A 68 -3.99 -21.54 3.74
CA PHE A 68 -4.82 -21.32 2.56
C PHE A 68 -4.38 -22.32 1.49
N TRP A 69 -5.19 -23.36 1.30
CA TRP A 69 -4.85 -24.54 0.50
C TRP A 69 -3.63 -25.26 1.09
N SER A 70 -2.55 -25.41 0.32
CA SER A 70 -1.29 -26.01 0.76
C SER A 70 -0.26 -24.98 1.23
N MET A 71 -0.61 -23.70 1.33
CA MET A 71 0.29 -22.63 1.76
C MET A 71 -0.02 -22.22 3.21
N PRO A 72 0.96 -22.25 4.13
CA PRO A 72 0.75 -21.73 5.49
C PRO A 72 0.44 -20.23 5.45
N MET A 73 -0.35 -19.76 6.42
CA MET A 73 -0.61 -18.34 6.61
C MET A 73 0.71 -17.63 6.96
N PHE A 74 0.80 -16.36 6.57
CA PHE A 74 1.98 -15.55 6.81
C PHE A 74 2.23 -15.37 8.31
N GLN A 75 3.50 -15.38 8.67
CA GLN A 75 3.95 -14.83 9.95
C GLN A 75 3.94 -13.30 9.79
N GLU A 76 3.34 -12.56 10.72
CA GLU A 76 3.48 -11.09 10.77
C GLU A 76 4.57 -10.71 11.76
#